data_AF-A0A5A5T8B7-F1
#
_entry.id   AF-A0A5A5T8B7-F1
#
_cell.length_a   1.000
_cell.length_b   1.000
_cell.length_c   1.000
_cell.angle_alpha   90.00
_cell.angle_beta   90.00
_cell.angle_gamma   90.00
#
_symmetry.space_group_name_H-M   'P 1'
#
loop_
_entity.id
_entity.type
_entity.pdbx_description
1 polymer ?
#
loop_
_entity_poly.entity_id
_entity_poly.type
_entity_poly.pdbx_seq_one_letter_code
_entity_poly.pdbx_strand_id
1 'polypeptide(L)'
;MTLVINAIATSPDAHQKVDLAIDIVLGVATLAAAVGLGILLRRLLTQRLKKTVLDSWIVQTLGALIFAIPALLGLIGALAIFNATLVVATLKYSIGGNPATAINAGWNLIQTILISLLSIGIARTMHAIIVRKFGTSRIDINMRTLMARILYIIVICIAIFFILTVWNVPVGIPVAVLGTFTVTLTVALQDVLKNLVAGFYILVERPFFIGDQINITSGMITYIGKVEDIQLRATILRLTSGEEVSVPNLFIFSNSVINNSHFGERRSILLLTMPQEQFDRDAMTSQILHLLKQYTEVMDHPEPTVMADSFQDGNITLNVRFWVATTQVIDISGIIYELHNLFPHANISVKEPI
;
A
#
# COMPACT_ATOMS: atom_id res chain seq x y z
N MET A 1 -57.18 -1.48 -54.23
CA MET A 1 -55.76 -1.14 -53.99
C MET A 1 -55.59 -0.21 -52.79
N THR A 2 -56.47 0.77 -52.58
CA THR A 2 -56.44 1.70 -51.42
C THR A 2 -56.71 1.04 -50.05
N LEU A 3 -57.50 -0.04 -50.02
CA LEU A 3 -57.78 -0.81 -48.79
C LEU A 3 -56.60 -1.69 -48.33
N VAL A 4 -55.75 -2.14 -49.25
CA VAL A 4 -54.56 -2.96 -48.92
C VAL A 4 -53.43 -2.08 -48.36
N ILE A 5 -53.32 -0.83 -48.83
CA ILE A 5 -52.35 0.14 -48.32
C ILE A 5 -52.72 0.60 -46.89
N ASN A 6 -54.02 0.79 -46.60
CA ASN A 6 -54.47 1.12 -45.25
C ASN A 6 -54.34 -0.05 -44.24
N ALA A 7 -54.42 -1.29 -44.70
CA ALA A 7 -54.26 -2.48 -43.85
C ALA A 7 -52.79 -2.77 -43.47
N ILE A 8 -51.83 -2.32 -44.29
CA ILE A 8 -50.39 -2.43 -43.98
C ILE A 8 -49.94 -1.29 -43.05
N ALA A 9 -50.57 -0.11 -43.15
CA ALA A 9 -50.30 1.04 -42.27
C ALA A 9 -50.93 0.93 -40.87
N THR A 10 -51.73 -0.12 -40.59
CA THR A 10 -52.43 -0.30 -39.31
C THR A 10 -52.16 -1.67 -38.67
N SER A 11 -51.12 -2.38 -39.10
CA SER A 11 -50.71 -3.60 -38.39
C SER A 11 -49.90 -3.23 -37.14
N PRO A 12 -50.26 -3.76 -35.95
CA PRO A 12 -49.55 -3.49 -34.70
C PRO A 12 -48.04 -3.80 -34.78
N ASP A 13 -47.67 -4.79 -35.60
CA ASP A 13 -46.29 -5.24 -35.80
C ASP A 13 -45.41 -4.24 -36.56
N ALA A 14 -45.99 -3.43 -37.45
CA ALA A 14 -45.21 -2.43 -38.19
C ALA A 14 -44.85 -1.23 -37.30
N HIS A 15 -45.78 -0.78 -36.46
CA HIS A 15 -45.53 0.28 -35.47
C HIS A 15 -44.53 -0.17 -34.39
N GLN A 16 -44.65 -1.40 -33.90
CA GLN A 16 -43.75 -1.94 -32.88
C GLN A 16 -42.30 -2.08 -33.38
N LYS A 17 -42.10 -2.41 -34.67
CA LYS A 17 -40.77 -2.48 -35.28
C LYS A 17 -40.15 -1.10 -35.53
N VAL A 18 -40.97 -0.09 -35.83
CA VAL A 18 -40.51 1.30 -36.02
C VAL A 18 -40.10 1.94 -34.70
N ASP A 19 -40.87 1.74 -33.62
CA ASP A 19 -40.53 2.23 -32.28
C ASP A 19 -39.23 1.60 -31.75
N LEU A 20 -39.07 0.28 -31.92
CA LEU A 20 -37.83 -0.41 -31.54
C LEU A 20 -36.60 0.12 -32.31
N ALA A 21 -36.75 0.44 -33.60
CA ALA A 21 -35.68 1.02 -34.39
C ALA A 21 -35.32 2.44 -33.91
N ILE A 22 -36.31 3.25 -33.54
CA ILE A 22 -36.12 4.61 -33.00
C ILE A 22 -35.40 4.55 -31.64
N ASP A 23 -35.75 3.61 -30.77
CA ASP A 23 -35.12 3.45 -29.45
C ASP A 23 -33.68 2.93 -29.54
N ILE A 24 -33.40 2.03 -30.47
CA ILE A 24 -32.03 1.61 -30.78
C ILE A 24 -31.22 2.81 -31.26
N VAL A 25 -31.77 3.62 -32.16
CA VAL A 25 -31.07 4.82 -32.69
C VAL A 25 -30.85 5.87 -31.60
N LEU A 26 -31.82 6.12 -30.73
CA LEU A 26 -31.70 7.08 -29.62
C LEU A 26 -30.76 6.58 -28.51
N GLY A 27 -30.81 5.29 -28.17
CA GLY A 27 -29.90 4.66 -27.21
C GLY A 27 -28.45 4.68 -27.71
N VAL A 28 -28.24 4.38 -28.99
CA VAL A 28 -26.92 4.48 -29.63
C VAL A 28 -26.46 5.94 -29.71
N ALA A 29 -27.35 6.88 -30.05
CA ALA A 29 -27.03 8.31 -30.13
C ALA A 29 -26.66 8.90 -28.75
N THR A 30 -27.35 8.51 -27.68
CA THR A 30 -27.05 8.97 -26.32
C THR A 30 -25.77 8.34 -25.77
N LEU A 31 -25.52 7.07 -26.06
CA LEU A 31 -24.24 6.43 -25.76
C LEU A 31 -23.09 7.12 -26.51
N ALA A 32 -23.27 7.39 -27.80
CA ALA A 32 -22.29 8.09 -28.63
C ALA A 32 -22.04 9.53 -28.16
N ALA A 33 -23.10 10.26 -27.79
CA ALA A 33 -23.00 11.62 -27.24
C ALA A 33 -22.26 11.63 -25.90
N ALA A 34 -22.55 10.68 -25.00
CA ALA A 34 -21.89 10.59 -23.71
C ALA A 34 -20.42 10.14 -23.80
N VAL A 35 -20.11 9.21 -24.69
CA VAL A 35 -18.73 8.83 -25.03
C VAL A 35 -18.00 10.02 -25.66
N GLY A 36 -18.63 10.73 -26.59
CA GLY A 36 -18.09 11.93 -27.22
C GLY A 36 -17.80 13.03 -26.19
N LEU A 37 -18.74 13.31 -25.30
CA LEU A 37 -18.61 14.30 -24.23
C LEU A 37 -17.53 13.88 -23.22
N GLY A 38 -17.41 12.58 -22.90
CA GLY A 38 -16.33 12.03 -22.09
C GLY A 38 -14.96 12.20 -22.75
N ILE A 39 -14.82 11.94 -24.06
CA ILE A 39 -13.58 12.16 -24.82
C ILE A 39 -13.21 13.65 -24.83
N LEU A 40 -14.20 14.53 -25.01
CA LEU A 40 -14.02 15.97 -25.09
C LEU A 40 -13.61 16.56 -23.74
N LEU A 41 -14.28 16.15 -22.65
CA LEU A 41 -13.90 16.47 -21.27
C LEU A 41 -12.49 15.96 -20.97
N ARG A 42 -12.18 14.70 -21.29
CA ARG A 42 -10.83 14.13 -21.10
C ARG A 42 -9.78 14.95 -21.86
N ARG A 43 -10.02 15.30 -23.12
CA ARG A 43 -9.09 16.11 -23.93
C ARG A 43 -8.89 17.50 -23.33
N LEU A 44 -9.96 18.22 -22.99
CA LEU A 44 -9.87 19.56 -22.41
C LEU A 44 -9.12 19.54 -21.07
N LEU A 45 -9.43 18.56 -20.22
CA LEU A 45 -8.85 18.47 -18.89
C LEU A 45 -7.38 18.04 -18.95
N THR A 46 -7.03 17.04 -19.76
CA THR A 46 -5.62 16.61 -19.94
C THR A 46 -4.77 17.70 -20.59
N GLN A 47 -5.32 18.49 -21.52
CA GLN A 47 -4.63 19.65 -22.09
C GLN A 47 -4.43 20.78 -21.07
N ARG A 48 -5.42 21.06 -20.22
CA ARG A 48 -5.31 22.07 -19.16
C ARG A 48 -4.39 21.62 -18.02
N LEU A 49 -4.45 20.35 -17.62
CA LEU A 49 -3.67 19.81 -16.50
C LEU A 49 -2.21 19.56 -16.85
N LYS A 50 -1.87 19.23 -18.10
CA LYS A 50 -0.46 19.15 -18.56
C LYS A 50 0.29 20.48 -18.47
N LYS A 51 -0.40 21.62 -18.38
CA LYS A 51 0.22 22.93 -18.14
C LYS A 51 0.54 23.21 -16.66
N THR A 52 0.06 22.37 -15.75
CA THR A 52 0.32 22.43 -14.30
C THR A 52 1.36 21.37 -13.93
N VAL A 53 2.10 21.59 -12.84
CA VAL A 53 3.20 20.73 -12.31
C VAL A 53 2.72 19.34 -11.82
N LEU A 54 1.56 18.88 -12.30
CA LEU A 54 0.98 17.61 -11.89
C LEU A 54 1.63 16.47 -12.66
N ASP A 55 2.08 15.47 -11.92
CA ASP A 55 2.82 14.33 -12.43
C ASP A 55 2.02 13.55 -13.50
N SER A 56 2.71 13.08 -14.55
CA SER A 56 2.07 12.55 -15.77
C SER A 56 1.08 11.40 -15.51
N TRP A 57 1.35 10.59 -14.49
CA TRP A 57 0.49 9.46 -14.09
C TRP A 57 -0.81 9.91 -13.39
N ILE A 58 -0.79 11.01 -12.63
CA ILE A 58 -1.98 11.58 -11.96
C ILE A 58 -2.92 12.18 -13.01
N VAL A 59 -2.38 12.85 -14.02
CA VAL A 59 -3.19 13.40 -15.13
C VAL A 59 -3.84 12.29 -15.95
N GLN A 60 -3.16 11.15 -16.13
CA GLN A 60 -3.73 9.99 -16.80
C GLN A 60 -4.82 9.30 -15.99
N THR A 61 -4.62 9.11 -14.68
CA THR A 61 -5.62 8.49 -13.81
C THR A 61 -6.86 9.38 -13.64
N LEU A 62 -6.70 10.69 -13.43
CA LEU A 62 -7.82 11.63 -13.45
C LEU A 62 -8.53 11.68 -14.81
N GLY A 63 -7.78 11.67 -15.91
CA GLY A 63 -8.34 11.65 -17.26
C GLY A 63 -9.15 10.38 -17.55
N ALA A 64 -8.73 9.23 -17.03
CA ALA A 64 -9.47 7.98 -17.13
C ALA A 64 -10.74 8.01 -16.28
N LEU A 65 -10.67 8.54 -15.06
CA LEU A 65 -11.81 8.65 -14.14
C LEU A 65 -12.89 9.62 -14.67
N ILE A 66 -12.46 10.74 -15.27
CA ILE A 66 -13.34 11.76 -15.85
C ILE A 66 -13.91 11.32 -17.20
N PHE A 67 -13.29 10.36 -17.87
CA PHE A 67 -13.89 9.67 -19.01
C PHE A 67 -14.89 8.59 -18.57
N ALA A 68 -14.56 7.84 -17.51
CA ALA A 68 -15.36 6.73 -17.01
C ALA A 68 -16.73 7.19 -16.50
N ILE A 69 -16.81 8.34 -15.83
CA ILE A 69 -18.07 8.83 -15.24
C ILE A 69 -19.13 9.18 -16.31
N PRO A 70 -18.85 10.03 -17.32
CA PRO A 70 -19.78 10.27 -18.43
C PRO A 70 -20.05 9.03 -19.27
N ALA A 71 -19.05 8.15 -19.46
CA ALA A 71 -19.25 6.89 -20.18
C ALA A 71 -20.20 5.94 -19.42
N LEU A 72 -20.09 5.84 -18.10
CA LEU A 72 -21.01 5.07 -17.24
C LEU A 72 -22.40 5.70 -17.22
N LEU A 73 -22.50 7.03 -17.10
CA LEU A 73 -23.79 7.73 -17.16
C LEU A 73 -24.45 7.62 -18.54
N GLY A 74 -23.64 7.62 -19.60
CA GLY A 74 -24.06 7.36 -20.97
C GLY A 74 -24.52 5.94 -21.20
N LEU A 75 -23.81 4.97 -20.63
CA LEU A 75 -24.19 3.56 -20.66
C LEU A 75 -25.48 3.32 -19.89
N ILE A 76 -25.60 3.89 -18.68
CA ILE A 76 -26.82 3.84 -17.86
C ILE A 76 -27.98 4.57 -18.56
N GLY A 77 -27.72 5.73 -19.15
CA GLY A 77 -28.70 6.49 -19.92
C GLY A 77 -29.15 5.76 -21.17
N ALA A 78 -28.23 5.13 -21.92
CA ALA A 78 -28.55 4.31 -23.07
C ALA A 78 -29.34 3.05 -22.68
N LEU A 79 -28.99 2.39 -21.57
CA LEU A 79 -29.76 1.29 -20.98
C LEU A 79 -31.13 1.73 -20.49
N ALA A 80 -31.24 2.94 -19.93
CA ALA A 80 -32.49 3.53 -19.47
C ALA A 80 -33.38 3.97 -20.65
N ILE A 81 -32.81 4.40 -21.78
CA ILE A 81 -33.51 4.73 -23.02
C ILE A 81 -33.94 3.46 -23.75
N PHE A 82 -33.10 2.44 -23.78
CA PHE A 82 -33.47 1.11 -24.28
C PHE A 82 -34.61 0.48 -23.46
N ASN A 83 -34.71 0.82 -22.17
CA ASN A 83 -35.84 0.52 -21.31
C ASN A 83 -36.87 1.65 -21.21
N ALA A 84 -36.72 2.80 -21.90
CA ALA A 84 -37.64 3.93 -21.75
C ALA A 84 -38.95 3.65 -22.46
N THR A 85 -38.95 2.90 -23.55
CA THR A 85 -40.16 2.32 -24.15
C THR A 85 -40.86 1.40 -23.17
N LEU A 86 -40.10 0.61 -22.40
CA LEU A 86 -40.64 -0.26 -21.35
C LEU A 86 -41.17 0.55 -20.15
N VAL A 87 -40.47 1.60 -19.70
CA VAL A 87 -40.88 2.46 -18.58
C VAL A 87 -42.06 3.35 -18.96
N VAL A 88 -42.05 3.96 -20.14
CA VAL A 88 -43.13 4.80 -20.68
C VAL A 88 -44.35 3.94 -21.05
N ALA A 89 -44.16 2.74 -21.62
CA ALA A 89 -45.24 1.79 -21.85
C ALA A 89 -45.80 1.23 -20.53
N THR A 90 -44.95 0.96 -19.53
CA THR A 90 -45.40 0.54 -18.19
C THR A 90 -46.14 1.66 -17.46
N LEU A 91 -45.75 2.93 -17.64
CA LEU A 91 -46.47 4.09 -17.12
C LEU A 91 -47.81 4.31 -17.85
N LYS A 92 -47.85 4.23 -19.19
CA LYS A 92 -49.10 4.30 -19.97
C LYS A 92 -50.05 3.14 -19.67
N TYR A 93 -49.53 1.92 -19.49
CA TYR A 93 -50.30 0.72 -19.19
C TYR A 93 -50.73 0.64 -17.71
N SER A 94 -49.90 1.10 -16.76
CA SER A 94 -50.24 1.13 -15.33
C SER A 94 -51.24 2.22 -14.96
N ILE A 95 -51.21 3.38 -15.61
CA ILE A 95 -52.19 4.45 -15.34
C ILE A 95 -53.56 4.11 -15.96
N GLY A 96 -53.60 3.27 -17.00
CA GLY A 96 -54.84 2.89 -17.69
C GLY A 96 -55.44 1.52 -17.33
N GLY A 97 -54.70 0.59 -16.71
CA GLY A 97 -55.08 -0.83 -16.68
C GLY A 97 -55.28 -1.51 -15.32
N ASN A 98 -54.61 -1.09 -14.23
CA ASN A 98 -54.72 -1.80 -12.94
C ASN A 98 -54.35 -0.90 -11.73
N PRO A 99 -55.24 -0.65 -10.75
CA PRO A 99 -54.94 0.21 -9.59
C PRO A 99 -53.78 -0.30 -8.72
N ALA A 100 -53.47 -1.60 -8.75
CA ALA A 100 -52.38 -2.19 -7.97
C ALA A 100 -50.98 -1.70 -8.40
N THR A 101 -50.77 -1.43 -9.69
CA THR A 101 -49.46 -0.97 -10.18
C THR A 101 -49.21 0.51 -9.85
N ALA A 102 -50.27 1.32 -9.80
CA ALA A 102 -50.20 2.71 -9.34
C ALA A 102 -49.81 2.81 -7.85
N ILE A 103 -50.34 1.92 -7.00
CA ILE A 103 -49.99 1.84 -5.57
C ILE A 103 -48.52 1.43 -5.39
N ASN A 104 -48.05 0.43 -6.13
CA ASN A 104 -46.65 -0.02 -6.07
C ASN A 104 -45.67 1.06 -6.57
N ALA A 105 -46.01 1.79 -7.64
CA ALA A 105 -45.20 2.91 -8.12
C ALA A 105 -45.13 4.04 -7.07
N GLY A 106 -46.24 4.37 -6.42
CA GLY A 106 -46.27 5.34 -5.32
C GLY A 106 -45.39 4.91 -4.14
N TRP A 107 -45.44 3.64 -3.76
CA TRP A 107 -44.59 3.07 -2.71
C TRP A 107 -43.09 3.14 -3.07
N ASN A 108 -42.72 2.78 -4.30
CA ASN A 108 -41.35 2.84 -4.80
C ASN A 108 -40.81 4.28 -4.85
N LEU A 109 -41.66 5.26 -5.17
CA LEU A 109 -41.31 6.69 -5.12
C LEU A 109 -41.01 7.14 -3.69
N ILE A 110 -41.83 6.74 -2.71
CA ILE A 110 -41.60 7.05 -1.29
C ILE A 110 -40.27 6.44 -0.83
N GLN A 111 -40.01 5.18 -1.17
CA GLN A 111 -38.74 4.51 -0.85
C GLN A 111 -37.54 5.23 -1.50
N THR A 112 -37.66 5.64 -2.77
CA THR A 112 -36.60 6.37 -3.49
C THR A 112 -36.30 7.71 -2.83
N ILE A 113 -37.34 8.47 -2.44
CA ILE A 113 -37.20 9.74 -1.74
C ILE A 113 -36.54 9.52 -0.37
N LEU A 114 -36.97 8.52 0.38
CA LEU A 114 -36.42 8.18 1.69
C LEU A 114 -34.93 7.83 1.60
N ILE A 115 -34.56 6.94 0.68
CA ILE A 115 -33.16 6.53 0.43
C ILE A 115 -32.33 7.75 0.04
N SER A 116 -32.83 8.59 -0.88
CA SER A 116 -32.11 9.79 -1.33
C SER A 116 -31.87 10.77 -0.19
N LEU A 117 -32.88 11.04 0.64
CA LEU A 117 -32.76 11.93 1.79
C LEU A 117 -31.78 11.37 2.83
N LEU A 118 -31.87 10.08 3.14
CA LEU A 118 -30.98 9.42 4.09
C LEU A 118 -29.54 9.45 3.60
N SER A 119 -29.30 9.08 2.34
CA SER A 119 -27.97 9.04 1.75
C SER A 119 -27.33 10.43 1.66
N ILE A 120 -28.09 11.46 1.27
CA ILE A 120 -27.59 12.85 1.27
C ILE A 120 -27.29 13.30 2.70
N GLY A 121 -28.16 12.97 3.67
CA GLY A 121 -27.95 13.25 5.09
C GLY A 121 -26.66 12.62 5.61
N ILE A 122 -26.45 11.33 5.37
CA ILE A 122 -25.23 10.59 5.74
C ILE A 122 -24.01 11.19 5.04
N ALA A 123 -24.06 11.40 3.72
CA ALA A 123 -22.93 11.89 2.95
C ALA A 123 -22.49 13.29 3.39
N ARG A 124 -23.45 14.20 3.65
CA ARG A 124 -23.17 15.54 4.19
C ARG A 124 -22.60 15.48 5.60
N THR A 125 -23.15 14.60 6.45
CA THR A 125 -22.68 14.43 7.82
C THR A 125 -21.24 13.89 7.83
N MET A 126 -20.94 12.88 7.04
CA MET A 126 -19.58 12.34 6.88
C MET A 126 -18.62 13.40 6.34
N HIS A 127 -19.00 14.13 5.29
CA HIS A 127 -18.19 15.22 4.75
C HIS A 127 -17.91 16.29 5.81
N ALA A 128 -18.92 16.71 6.58
CA ALA A 128 -18.76 17.69 7.64
C ALA A 128 -17.87 17.18 8.78
N ILE A 129 -18.01 15.91 9.19
CA ILE A 129 -17.16 15.28 10.20
C ILE A 129 -15.71 15.27 9.73
N ILE A 130 -15.45 14.83 8.50
CA ILE A 130 -14.08 14.74 7.97
C ILE A 130 -13.45 16.13 7.88
N VAL A 131 -14.18 17.12 7.34
CA VAL A 131 -13.64 18.48 7.21
C VAL A 131 -13.44 19.16 8.56
N ARG A 132 -14.33 18.96 9.54
CA ARG A 132 -14.27 19.61 10.86
C ARG A 132 -13.31 18.91 11.83
N LYS A 133 -13.40 17.59 11.99
CA LYS A 133 -12.62 16.84 12.99
C LYS A 133 -11.14 16.69 12.61
N PHE A 134 -10.81 16.64 11.32
CA PHE A 134 -9.41 16.66 10.87
C PHE A 134 -8.87 18.11 10.72
N GLY A 135 -9.47 19.10 11.39
CA GLY A 135 -8.98 20.49 11.46
C GLY A 135 -7.77 20.71 12.36
N THR A 136 -7.50 19.78 13.27
CA THR A 136 -6.42 19.87 14.26
C THR A 136 -5.16 19.10 13.87
N SER A 137 -5.18 18.35 12.75
CA SER A 137 -4.06 17.55 12.26
C SER A 137 -3.27 18.31 11.18
N ARG A 138 -1.96 18.04 11.06
CA ARG A 138 -1.05 18.59 10.04
C ARG A 138 -1.39 18.20 8.58
N ILE A 139 -2.59 17.65 8.35
CA ILE A 139 -3.06 17.22 7.03
C ILE A 139 -3.48 18.47 6.26
N ASP A 140 -2.91 18.65 5.07
CA ASP A 140 -3.27 19.73 4.15
C ASP A 140 -4.80 19.76 3.91
N ILE A 141 -5.37 20.96 3.97
CA ILE A 141 -6.79 21.21 3.72
C ILE A 141 -7.26 20.64 2.38
N ASN A 142 -6.36 20.61 1.39
CA ASN A 142 -6.61 20.02 0.08
C ASN A 142 -6.82 18.50 0.16
N MET A 143 -5.96 17.80 0.90
CA MET A 143 -6.05 16.34 1.08
C MET A 143 -7.33 15.95 1.80
N ARG A 144 -7.69 16.68 2.86
CA ARG A 144 -8.94 16.47 3.60
C ARG A 144 -10.18 16.65 2.73
N THR A 145 -10.18 17.70 1.92
CA THR A 145 -11.30 17.98 1.00
C THR A 145 -11.41 16.91 -0.07
N LEU A 146 -10.29 16.40 -0.59
CA LEU A 146 -10.29 15.26 -1.52
C LEU A 146 -10.87 14.00 -0.88
N MET A 147 -10.44 13.62 0.32
CA MET A 147 -10.98 12.43 1.01
C MET A 147 -12.48 12.56 1.29
N ALA A 148 -12.93 13.74 1.74
CA ALA A 148 -14.35 14.00 1.98
C ALA A 148 -15.19 13.88 0.70
N ARG A 149 -14.67 14.36 -0.44
CA ARG A 149 -15.32 14.22 -1.75
C ARG A 149 -15.37 12.77 -2.24
N ILE A 150 -14.29 12.01 -2.08
CA ILE A 150 -14.25 10.59 -2.47
C ILE A 150 -15.29 9.81 -1.67
N LEU A 151 -15.36 10.00 -0.35
CA LEU A 151 -16.35 9.33 0.50
C LEU A 151 -17.77 9.76 0.16
N TYR A 152 -18.00 11.04 -0.13
CA TYR A 152 -19.30 11.52 -0.62
C TYR A 152 -19.72 10.78 -1.90
N ILE A 153 -18.82 10.65 -2.88
CA ILE A 153 -19.11 9.93 -4.13
C ILE A 153 -19.44 8.46 -3.85
N ILE A 154 -18.69 7.78 -2.97
CA ILE A 154 -18.96 6.39 -2.60
C ILE A 154 -20.36 6.22 -2.02
N VAL A 155 -20.77 7.08 -1.07
CA VAL A 155 -22.10 7.02 -0.45
C VAL A 155 -23.21 7.24 -1.49
N ILE A 156 -23.03 8.19 -2.41
CA ILE A 156 -23.99 8.43 -3.49
C ILE A 156 -24.05 7.26 -4.46
N CYS A 157 -22.91 6.66 -4.83
CA CYS A 157 -22.90 5.45 -5.65
C CYS A 157 -23.69 4.31 -5.01
N ILE A 158 -23.48 4.06 -3.71
CA ILE A 158 -24.24 3.05 -2.94
C ILE A 158 -25.74 3.37 -2.94
N ALA A 159 -26.12 4.63 -2.75
CA ALA A 159 -27.51 5.07 -2.78
C ALA A 159 -28.18 4.77 -4.13
N ILE A 160 -27.47 5.02 -5.24
CA ILE A 160 -27.94 4.72 -6.59
C ILE A 160 -28.22 3.22 -6.74
N PHE A 161 -27.38 2.33 -6.20
CA PHE A 161 -27.65 0.89 -6.23
C PHE A 161 -28.95 0.52 -5.54
N PHE A 162 -29.17 1.04 -4.32
CA PHE A 162 -30.42 0.79 -3.60
C PHE A 162 -31.64 1.30 -4.37
N ILE A 163 -31.54 2.47 -5.00
CA ILE A 163 -32.62 3.01 -5.84
C ILE A 163 -32.86 2.08 -7.03
N LEU A 164 -31.83 1.64 -7.76
CA LEU A 164 -32.00 0.72 -8.88
C LEU A 164 -32.70 -0.59 -8.47
N THR A 165 -32.43 -1.09 -7.27
CA THR A 165 -33.13 -2.27 -6.71
C THR A 165 -34.61 -2.00 -6.44
N VAL A 166 -34.97 -0.84 -5.89
CA VAL A 166 -36.39 -0.44 -5.66
C VAL A 166 -37.19 -0.44 -6.97
N TRP A 167 -36.54 -0.06 -8.07
CA TRP A 167 -37.17 -0.02 -9.40
C TRP A 167 -37.09 -1.34 -10.17
N ASN A 168 -36.63 -2.43 -9.52
CA ASN A 168 -36.41 -3.74 -10.16
C ASN A 168 -35.51 -3.67 -11.41
N VAL A 169 -34.60 -2.69 -11.46
CA VAL A 169 -33.61 -2.62 -12.53
C VAL A 169 -32.53 -3.67 -12.26
N PRO A 170 -32.17 -4.52 -13.23
CA PRO A 170 -31.10 -5.49 -13.06
C PRO A 170 -29.76 -4.80 -12.72
N VAL A 171 -29.30 -4.94 -11.48
CA VAL A 171 -28.03 -4.37 -11.00
C VAL A 171 -26.80 -5.23 -11.29
N GLY A 172 -26.99 -6.42 -11.88
CA GLY A 172 -25.91 -7.40 -12.08
C GLY A 172 -24.72 -6.85 -12.88
N ILE A 173 -24.98 -6.18 -14.02
CA ILE A 173 -23.91 -5.62 -14.87
C ILE A 173 -23.17 -4.48 -14.16
N PRO A 174 -23.82 -3.44 -13.61
CA PRO A 174 -23.14 -2.39 -12.84
C PRO A 174 -22.34 -2.92 -11.64
N VAL A 175 -22.86 -3.91 -10.92
CA VAL A 175 -22.14 -4.55 -9.80
C VAL A 175 -20.92 -5.31 -10.30
N ALA A 176 -21.01 -6.05 -11.40
CA ALA A 176 -19.87 -6.77 -11.98
C ALA A 176 -18.75 -5.81 -12.43
N VAL A 177 -19.11 -4.67 -13.03
CA VAL A 177 -18.16 -3.63 -13.44
C VAL A 177 -17.48 -3.00 -12.22
N LEU A 178 -18.24 -2.62 -11.19
CA LEU A 178 -17.65 -2.08 -9.96
C LEU A 178 -16.83 -3.11 -9.18
N GLY A 179 -17.25 -4.37 -9.18
CA GLY A 179 -16.49 -5.47 -8.58
C GLY A 179 -15.12 -5.60 -9.23
N THR A 180 -15.08 -5.65 -10.57
CA THR A 180 -13.82 -5.67 -11.34
C THR A 180 -12.96 -4.44 -11.05
N PHE A 181 -13.56 -3.24 -11.06
CA PHE A 181 -12.83 -2.00 -10.76
C PHE A 181 -12.21 -2.02 -9.35
N THR A 182 -12.94 -2.54 -8.37
CA THR A 182 -12.47 -2.65 -6.97
C THR A 182 -11.28 -3.61 -6.86
N VAL A 183 -11.32 -4.75 -7.56
CA VAL A 183 -10.19 -5.69 -7.61
C VAL A 183 -8.97 -5.01 -8.25
N THR A 184 -9.14 -4.34 -9.39
CA THR A 184 -8.04 -3.63 -10.06
C THR A 184 -7.44 -2.53 -9.18
N LEU A 185 -8.29 -1.74 -8.50
CA LEU A 185 -7.83 -0.70 -7.58
C LEU A 185 -7.07 -1.29 -6.40
N THR A 186 -7.53 -2.41 -5.85
CA THR A 186 -6.86 -3.10 -4.74
C THR A 186 -5.50 -3.65 -5.17
N VAL A 187 -5.40 -4.23 -6.36
CA VAL A 187 -4.13 -4.69 -6.94
C VAL A 187 -3.17 -3.51 -7.14
N ALA A 188 -3.67 -2.37 -7.63
CA ALA A 188 -2.84 -1.17 -7.81
C ALA A 188 -2.34 -0.58 -6.48
N LEU A 189 -3.09 -0.76 -5.38
CA LEU A 189 -2.73 -0.28 -4.03
C LEU A 189 -2.04 -1.34 -3.17
N GLN A 190 -1.80 -2.54 -3.70
CA GLN A 190 -1.35 -3.69 -2.93
C GLN A 190 -0.05 -3.40 -2.17
N ASP A 191 0.93 -2.76 -2.80
CA ASP A 191 2.23 -2.49 -2.18
C ASP A 191 2.16 -1.44 -1.06
N VAL A 192 1.26 -0.47 -1.20
CA VAL A 192 1.01 0.52 -0.14
C VAL A 192 0.42 -0.17 1.09
N LEU A 193 -0.56 -1.06 0.89
CA LEU A 193 -1.20 -1.82 1.96
C LEU A 193 -0.21 -2.77 2.64
N LYS A 194 0.64 -3.48 1.87
CA LYS A 194 1.69 -4.35 2.42
C LYS A 194 2.65 -3.59 3.34
N ASN A 195 3.11 -2.40 2.93
CA ASN A 195 3.98 -1.57 3.76
C ASN A 195 3.29 -1.06 5.03
N LEU A 196 2.00 -0.71 4.93
CA LEU A 196 1.21 -0.26 6.08
C LEU A 196 1.05 -1.39 7.11
N VAL A 197 0.72 -2.60 6.65
CA VAL A 197 0.57 -3.78 7.52
C VAL A 197 1.91 -4.16 8.15
N ALA A 198 3.00 -4.15 7.38
CA ALA A 198 4.33 -4.39 7.91
C ALA A 198 4.71 -3.35 8.99
N GLY A 199 4.43 -2.06 8.75
CA GLY A 199 4.66 -1.01 9.75
C GLY A 199 3.85 -1.20 11.02
N PHE A 200 2.55 -1.50 10.89
CA PHE A 200 1.69 -1.81 12.03
C PHE A 200 2.24 -2.99 12.84
N TYR A 201 2.67 -4.06 12.18
CA TYR A 201 3.25 -5.23 12.83
C TYR A 201 4.52 -4.88 13.62
N ILE A 202 5.45 -4.14 13.01
CA ILE A 202 6.69 -3.68 13.69
C ILE A 202 6.37 -2.86 14.94
N LEU A 203 5.36 -1.97 14.86
CA LEU A 203 4.95 -1.14 16.00
C LEU A 203 4.30 -1.94 17.15
N VAL A 204 3.59 -3.02 16.81
CA VAL A 204 2.90 -3.88 17.78
C VAL A 204 3.86 -4.87 18.42
N GLU A 205 4.63 -5.61 17.62
CA GLU A 205 5.54 -6.64 18.14
C GLU A 205 6.85 -6.07 18.67
N ARG A 206 7.26 -4.89 18.19
CA ARG A 206 8.48 -4.19 18.60
C ARG A 206 9.73 -5.09 18.63
N PRO A 207 10.10 -5.73 17.50
CA PRO A 207 11.33 -6.54 17.44
C PRO A 207 12.60 -5.71 17.69
N PHE A 208 12.51 -4.38 17.57
CA PHE A 208 13.52 -3.40 17.91
C PHE A 208 12.85 -2.09 18.31
N PHE A 209 13.60 -1.23 19.01
CA PHE A 209 13.15 0.08 19.48
C PHE A 209 13.91 1.21 18.78
N ILE A 210 13.34 2.42 18.87
CA ILE A 210 14.06 3.64 18.48
C ILE A 210 15.30 3.75 19.36
N GLY A 211 16.46 3.90 18.73
CA GLY A 211 17.76 3.92 19.37
C GLY A 211 18.57 2.63 19.19
N ASP A 212 17.95 1.52 18.80
CA ASP A 212 18.64 0.26 18.57
C ASP A 212 19.49 0.32 17.30
N GLN A 213 20.66 -0.32 17.31
CA GLN A 213 21.47 -0.54 16.13
C GLN A 213 21.10 -1.86 15.48
N ILE A 214 20.47 -1.78 14.32
CA ILE A 214 20.03 -2.94 13.56
C ILE A 214 20.88 -3.15 12.30
N ASN A 215 21.01 -4.40 11.91
CA ASN A 215 21.57 -4.82 10.63
C ASN A 215 20.49 -5.56 9.83
N ILE A 216 20.25 -5.10 8.62
CA ILE A 216 19.29 -5.69 7.68
C ILE A 216 20.03 -6.08 6.41
N THR A 217 20.03 -7.36 6.10
CA THR A 217 20.71 -7.92 4.91
C THR A 217 19.67 -8.44 3.92
N SER A 218 19.78 -8.02 2.66
CA SER A 218 19.00 -8.56 1.55
C SER A 218 19.87 -8.71 0.30
N GLY A 219 20.21 -9.96 -0.05
CA GLY A 219 21.14 -10.25 -1.13
C GLY A 219 22.51 -9.63 -0.89
N MET A 220 22.96 -8.75 -1.80
CA MET A 220 24.23 -8.02 -1.68
C MET A 220 24.12 -6.68 -0.94
N ILE A 221 22.91 -6.25 -0.55
CA ILE A 221 22.70 -4.96 0.10
C ILE A 221 22.56 -5.20 1.61
N THR A 222 23.38 -4.49 2.38
CA THR A 222 23.36 -4.54 3.85
C THR A 222 23.23 -3.13 4.39
N TYR A 223 22.19 -2.89 5.19
CA TYR A 223 21.99 -1.63 5.90
C TYR A 223 22.34 -1.83 7.37
N ILE A 224 23.38 -1.14 7.84
CA ILE A 224 23.80 -1.14 9.24
C ILE A 224 23.61 0.27 9.78
N GLY A 225 22.71 0.43 10.75
CA GLY A 225 22.41 1.76 11.27
C GLY A 225 21.59 1.75 12.55
N LYS A 226 21.52 2.92 13.17
CA LYS A 226 20.71 3.18 14.35
C LYS A 226 19.29 3.58 13.93
N VAL A 227 18.28 3.02 14.57
CA VAL A 227 16.87 3.36 14.33
C VAL A 227 16.59 4.74 14.92
N GLU A 228 16.23 5.70 14.07
CA GLU A 228 15.90 7.08 14.47
C GLU A 228 14.39 7.28 14.61
N ASP A 229 13.61 6.70 13.71
CA ASP A 229 12.14 6.84 13.68
C ASP A 229 11.48 5.62 13.02
N ILE A 230 10.28 5.26 13.48
CA ILE A 230 9.46 4.19 12.91
C ILE A 230 8.14 4.80 12.45
N GLN A 231 8.02 5.04 11.15
CA GLN A 231 6.82 5.59 10.53
C GLN A 231 5.90 4.47 10.03
N LEU A 232 4.67 4.84 9.65
CA LEU A 232 3.67 3.87 9.18
C LEU A 232 4.10 3.07 7.94
N ARG A 233 4.93 3.64 7.06
CA ARG A 233 5.35 2.98 5.80
C ARG A 233 6.84 2.68 5.69
N ALA A 234 7.67 3.33 6.49
CA ALA A 234 9.11 3.24 6.43
C ALA A 234 9.72 3.43 7.83
N THR A 235 10.90 2.87 8.03
CA THR A 235 11.73 3.08 9.21
C THR A 235 12.97 3.87 8.79
N ILE A 236 13.28 4.90 9.56
CA ILE A 236 14.40 5.80 9.30
C ILE A 236 15.61 5.29 10.08
N LEU A 237 16.70 5.00 9.36
CA LEU A 237 17.96 4.56 9.95
C LEU A 237 19.04 5.60 9.69
N ARG A 238 19.85 5.87 10.71
CA ARG A 238 21.11 6.58 10.56
C ARG A 238 22.22 5.56 10.38
N LEU A 239 22.79 5.50 9.19
CA LEU A 239 23.88 4.58 8.87
C LEU A 239 25.14 4.94 9.66
N THR A 240 26.03 3.96 9.82
CA THR A 240 27.37 4.20 10.41
C THR A 240 28.21 5.17 9.58
N SER A 241 27.91 5.32 8.28
CA SER A 241 28.48 6.35 7.41
C SER A 241 28.01 7.78 7.73
N GLY A 242 26.99 7.93 8.57
CA GLY A 242 26.38 9.21 8.93
C GLY A 242 25.19 9.63 8.05
N GLU A 243 24.90 8.88 6.98
CA GLU A 243 23.77 9.15 6.09
C GLU A 243 22.43 8.67 6.69
N GLU A 244 21.35 9.36 6.36
CA GLU A 244 19.99 8.92 6.68
C GLU A 244 19.43 8.06 5.54
N VAL A 245 18.89 6.89 5.86
CA VAL A 245 18.20 6.02 4.91
C VAL A 245 16.78 5.72 5.38
N SER A 246 15.83 5.94 4.48
CA SER A 246 14.42 5.57 4.69
C SER A 246 14.15 4.19 4.10
N VAL A 247 14.06 3.17 4.95
CA VAL A 247 13.86 1.79 4.54
C VAL A 247 12.36 1.44 4.57
N PRO A 248 11.75 0.95 3.47
CA PRO A 248 10.36 0.53 3.47
C PRO A 248 10.09 -0.55 4.53
N ASN A 249 8.99 -0.44 5.28
CA ASN A 249 8.68 -1.40 6.35
C ASN A 249 8.49 -2.82 5.81
N LEU A 250 7.98 -2.97 4.59
CA LEU A 250 7.88 -4.28 3.94
C LEU A 250 9.26 -4.91 3.73
N PHE A 251 10.29 -4.11 3.42
CA PHE A 251 11.65 -4.60 3.25
C PHE A 251 12.21 -5.11 4.58
N ILE A 252 12.00 -4.40 5.67
CA ILE A 252 12.42 -4.84 7.01
C ILE A 252 11.68 -6.11 7.41
N PHE A 253 10.37 -6.15 7.22
CA PHE A 253 9.54 -7.30 7.58
C PHE A 253 9.84 -8.56 6.76
N SER A 254 10.28 -8.40 5.50
CA SER A 254 10.56 -9.54 4.61
C SER A 254 11.97 -10.10 4.73
N ASN A 255 12.86 -9.45 5.49
CA ASN A 255 14.25 -9.86 5.65
C ASN A 255 14.57 -10.10 7.13
N SER A 256 15.65 -10.85 7.40
CA SER A 256 16.12 -11.03 8.78
C SER A 256 16.71 -9.72 9.31
N VAL A 257 16.30 -9.34 10.51
CA VAL A 257 16.81 -8.17 11.23
C VAL A 257 17.66 -8.66 12.40
N ILE A 258 18.94 -8.29 12.41
CA ILE A 258 19.84 -8.54 13.53
C ILE A 258 19.83 -7.29 14.40
N ASN A 259 19.28 -7.39 15.61
CA ASN A 259 19.32 -6.30 16.58
C ASN A 259 20.60 -6.43 17.43
N ASN A 260 21.58 -5.57 17.15
CA ASN A 260 22.86 -5.58 17.87
C ASN A 260 22.75 -4.95 19.25
N SER A 261 21.68 -4.21 19.54
CA SER A 261 21.46 -3.46 20.79
C SER A 261 20.54 -4.14 21.79
N HIS A 262 19.86 -5.22 21.39
CA HIS A 262 18.88 -5.89 22.25
C HIS A 262 19.52 -6.46 23.51
N PHE A 263 20.67 -7.11 23.35
CA PHE A 263 21.48 -7.58 24.47
C PHE A 263 22.55 -6.53 24.77
N GLY A 264 22.72 -6.20 26.06
CA GLY A 264 23.71 -5.23 26.54
C GLY A 264 25.17 -5.70 26.42
N GLU A 265 25.38 -6.90 25.91
CA GLU A 265 26.66 -7.55 25.70
C GLU A 265 26.74 -8.13 24.28
N ARG A 266 27.94 -8.09 23.70
CA ARG A 266 28.24 -8.68 22.39
C ARG A 266 29.51 -9.49 22.49
N ARG A 267 29.55 -10.62 21.77
CA ARG A 267 30.77 -11.43 21.66
C ARG A 267 31.62 -10.96 20.48
N SER A 268 32.88 -10.67 20.74
CA SER A 268 33.90 -10.39 19.72
C SER A 268 34.81 -11.60 19.54
N ILE A 269 35.25 -11.83 18.30
CA ILE A 269 36.14 -12.93 17.93
C ILE A 269 37.35 -12.38 17.19
N LEU A 270 38.54 -12.63 17.72
CA LEU A 270 39.80 -12.37 17.05
C LEU A 270 40.44 -13.70 16.64
N LEU A 271 40.93 -13.76 15.41
CA LEU A 271 41.69 -14.87 14.88
C LEU A 271 43.16 -14.49 14.90
N LEU A 272 43.95 -15.22 15.67
CA LEU A 272 45.41 -15.12 15.70
C LEU A 272 46.00 -16.29 14.91
N THR A 273 46.61 -16.03 13.76
CA THR A 273 47.28 -17.07 12.97
C THR A 273 48.79 -16.90 13.04
N MET A 274 49.51 -17.96 13.40
CA MET A 274 50.98 -17.91 13.54
C MET A 274 51.65 -19.26 13.26
N PRO A 275 52.98 -19.31 13.05
CA PRO A 275 53.71 -20.56 12.85
C PRO A 275 53.63 -21.49 14.06
N GLN A 276 53.42 -22.79 13.83
CA GLN A 276 53.32 -23.80 14.89
C GLN A 276 54.60 -23.91 15.74
N GLU A 277 55.76 -23.61 15.15
CA GLU A 277 57.06 -23.63 15.81
C GLU A 277 57.17 -22.61 16.96
N GLN A 278 56.37 -21.54 16.88
CA GLN A 278 56.34 -20.46 17.88
C GLN A 278 55.18 -20.62 18.87
N PHE A 279 54.37 -21.68 18.73
CA PHE A 279 53.18 -21.88 19.53
C PHE A 279 53.50 -22.62 20.84
N ASP A 280 53.40 -21.90 21.95
CA ASP A 280 53.32 -22.46 23.29
C ASP A 280 51.91 -22.24 23.84
N ARG A 281 51.13 -23.33 23.96
CA ARG A 281 49.71 -23.28 24.35
C ARG A 281 49.51 -22.56 25.68
N ASP A 282 50.23 -22.96 26.71
CA ASP A 282 49.94 -22.53 28.08
C ASP A 282 50.48 -21.11 28.31
N ALA A 283 51.67 -20.80 27.77
CA ALA A 283 52.24 -19.46 27.83
C ALA A 283 51.40 -18.44 27.07
N MET A 284 51.02 -18.74 25.82
CA MET A 284 50.24 -17.82 24.99
C MET A 284 48.83 -17.60 25.52
N THR A 285 48.14 -18.68 25.92
CA THR A 285 46.79 -18.57 26.49
C THR A 285 46.81 -17.68 27.72
N SER A 286 47.79 -17.86 28.61
CA SER A 286 47.93 -17.05 29.82
C SER A 286 48.22 -15.58 29.51
N GLN A 287 49.09 -15.30 28.54
CA GLN A 287 49.41 -13.93 28.12
C GLN A 287 48.21 -13.22 27.49
N ILE A 288 47.48 -13.88 26.60
CA ILE A 288 46.28 -13.32 25.95
C ILE A 288 45.19 -13.05 26.99
N LEU A 289 44.92 -14.00 27.89
CA LEU A 289 43.92 -13.82 28.94
C LEU A 289 44.31 -12.70 29.91
N HIS A 290 45.60 -12.59 30.26
CA HIS A 290 46.10 -11.51 31.11
C HIS A 290 45.95 -10.15 30.42
N LEU A 291 46.26 -10.05 29.13
CA LEU A 291 46.06 -8.83 28.35
C LEU A 291 44.58 -8.43 28.32
N LEU A 292 43.67 -9.35 28.00
CA LEU A 292 42.25 -9.04 27.91
C LEU A 292 41.66 -8.56 29.24
N LYS A 293 42.14 -9.08 30.38
CA LYS A 293 41.75 -8.61 31.73
C LYS A 293 42.21 -7.19 32.07
N GLN A 294 43.14 -6.61 31.32
CA GLN A 294 43.57 -5.22 31.53
C GLN A 294 42.61 -4.21 30.88
N TYR A 295 41.81 -4.64 29.91
CA TYR A 295 40.84 -3.80 29.22
C TYR A 295 39.52 -3.74 29.99
N THR A 296 39.11 -2.53 30.39
CA THR A 296 37.89 -2.34 31.20
C THR A 296 36.62 -2.61 30.38
N GLU A 297 36.73 -2.56 29.06
CA GLU A 297 35.66 -2.82 28.10
C GLU A 297 35.35 -4.32 27.93
N VAL A 298 36.31 -5.18 28.29
CA VAL A 298 36.15 -6.64 28.25
C VAL A 298 35.47 -7.10 29.54
N MET A 299 34.37 -7.84 29.39
CA MET A 299 33.62 -8.34 30.54
C MET A 299 34.34 -9.51 31.22
N ASP A 300 34.35 -9.50 32.55
CA ASP A 300 34.86 -10.62 33.35
C ASP A 300 33.93 -11.85 33.27
N HIS A 301 32.63 -11.63 33.06
CA HIS A 301 31.62 -12.68 32.96
C HIS A 301 30.69 -12.42 31.78
N PRO A 302 30.65 -13.29 30.75
CA PRO A 302 31.40 -14.54 30.62
C PRO A 302 32.91 -14.35 30.41
N GLU A 303 33.74 -15.22 31.00
CA GLU A 303 35.20 -15.11 30.92
C GLU A 303 35.71 -15.21 29.47
N PRO A 304 36.77 -14.45 29.11
CA PRO A 304 37.44 -14.62 27.83
C PRO A 304 37.99 -16.05 27.65
N THR A 305 37.93 -16.56 26.43
CA THR A 305 38.42 -17.91 26.09
C THR A 305 39.35 -17.86 24.89
N VAL A 306 40.38 -18.70 24.92
CA VAL A 306 41.31 -18.90 23.80
C VAL A 306 41.25 -20.37 23.42
N MET A 307 40.90 -20.66 22.17
CA MET A 307 40.77 -22.01 21.66
C MET A 307 41.57 -22.16 20.36
N ALA A 308 42.22 -23.30 20.14
CA ALA A 308 42.76 -23.62 18.83
C ALA A 308 41.60 -23.90 17.86
N ASP A 309 41.55 -23.16 16.76
CA ASP A 309 40.55 -23.29 15.68
C ASP A 309 41.01 -24.32 14.65
N SER A 310 42.26 -24.21 14.21
CA SER A 310 42.82 -25.09 13.17
C SER A 310 44.35 -25.14 13.20
N PHE A 311 44.89 -26.23 12.63
CA PHE A 311 46.31 -26.42 12.34
C PHE A 311 46.43 -26.70 10.83
N GLN A 312 46.88 -25.73 10.04
CA GLN A 312 46.96 -25.82 8.58
C GLN A 312 48.23 -25.13 8.06
N ASP A 313 48.85 -25.70 7.03
CA ASP A 313 50.01 -25.14 6.33
C ASP A 313 51.18 -24.73 7.26
N GLY A 314 51.42 -25.52 8.31
CA GLY A 314 52.46 -25.21 9.31
C GLY A 314 52.11 -24.06 10.26
N ASN A 315 50.90 -23.51 10.17
CA ASN A 315 50.37 -22.48 11.07
C ASN A 315 49.30 -23.05 12.01
N ILE A 316 49.13 -22.40 13.15
CA ILE A 316 48.00 -22.58 14.07
C ILE A 316 47.14 -21.31 14.02
N THR A 317 45.82 -21.47 14.00
CA THR A 317 44.87 -20.37 14.19
C THR A 317 44.22 -20.49 15.56
N LEU A 318 44.35 -19.46 16.38
CA LEU A 318 43.71 -19.32 17.68
C LEU A 318 42.48 -18.43 17.57
N ASN A 319 41.38 -18.89 18.15
CA ASN A 319 40.11 -18.21 18.27
C ASN A 319 40.02 -17.59 19.66
N VAL A 320 40.26 -16.28 19.74
CA VAL A 320 40.19 -15.50 20.98
C VAL A 320 38.80 -14.89 21.06
N ARG A 321 38.00 -15.34 22.03
CA ARG A 321 36.61 -14.91 22.22
C ARG A 321 36.47 -14.16 23.53
N PHE A 322 35.84 -13.00 23.47
CA PHE A 322 35.56 -12.20 24.65
C PHE A 322 34.27 -11.44 24.48
N TRP A 323 33.65 -11.08 25.60
CA TRP A 323 32.41 -10.31 25.64
C TRP A 323 32.70 -8.87 25.99
N VAL A 324 31.90 -7.97 25.40
CA VAL A 324 32.05 -6.52 25.50
C VAL A 324 30.68 -5.89 25.65
N ALA A 325 30.59 -4.81 26.41
CA ALA A 325 29.33 -4.09 26.58
C ALA A 325 28.94 -3.34 25.29
N THR A 326 27.71 -3.52 24.84
CA THR A 326 27.21 -2.96 23.55
C THR A 326 27.25 -1.43 23.50
N THR A 327 27.21 -0.76 24.65
CA THR A 327 27.25 0.71 24.75
C THR A 327 28.62 1.33 24.54
N GLN A 328 29.68 0.52 24.55
CA GLN A 328 31.05 1.01 24.39
C GLN A 328 31.50 0.79 22.95
N VAL A 329 31.94 1.86 22.30
CA VAL A 329 32.73 1.74 21.07
C VAL A 329 34.06 1.15 21.51
N ILE A 330 34.18 -0.17 21.45
CA ILE A 330 35.42 -0.83 21.84
C ILE A 330 36.50 -0.37 20.88
N ASP A 331 37.61 0.09 21.42
CA ASP A 331 38.85 0.22 20.67
C ASP A 331 39.43 -1.18 20.42
N ILE A 332 38.74 -1.97 19.59
CA ILE A 332 39.21 -3.30 19.16
C ILE A 332 40.58 -3.13 18.50
N SER A 333 40.83 -1.97 17.87
CA SER A 333 42.12 -1.62 17.32
C SER A 333 43.21 -1.59 18.38
N GLY A 334 42.98 -1.01 19.56
CA GLY A 334 43.91 -1.06 20.70
C GLY A 334 44.28 -2.49 21.12
N ILE A 335 43.27 -3.37 21.28
CA ILE A 335 43.51 -4.79 21.59
C ILE A 335 44.32 -5.47 20.47
N ILE A 336 44.01 -5.18 19.20
CA ILE A 336 44.75 -5.72 18.05
C ILE A 336 46.20 -5.23 18.06
N TYR A 337 46.45 -3.96 18.34
CA TYR A 337 47.81 -3.39 18.40
C TYR A 337 48.64 -4.05 19.49
N GLU A 338 48.09 -4.22 20.70
CA GLU A 338 48.83 -4.87 21.78
C GLU A 338 49.06 -6.37 21.55
N LEU A 339 48.07 -7.07 20.97
CA LEU A 339 48.27 -8.46 20.56
C LEU A 339 49.35 -8.57 19.47
N HIS A 340 49.44 -7.61 18.56
CA HIS A 340 50.51 -7.58 17.55
C HIS A 340 51.88 -7.29 18.18
N ASN A 341 51.95 -6.41 19.19
CA ASN A 341 53.19 -6.15 19.93
C ASN A 341 53.67 -7.39 20.70
N LEU A 342 52.76 -8.14 21.32
CA LEU A 342 53.07 -9.39 22.03
C LEU A 342 53.45 -10.51 21.06
N PHE A 343 52.81 -10.57 19.90
CA PHE A 343 53.02 -11.61 18.89
C PHE A 343 53.30 -11.00 17.50
N PRO A 344 54.52 -10.48 17.24
CA PRO A 344 54.84 -9.75 16.00
C PRO A 344 54.70 -10.60 14.73
N HIS A 345 54.84 -11.91 14.86
CA HIS A 345 54.72 -12.88 13.76
C HIS A 345 53.29 -13.42 13.59
N ALA A 346 52.36 -13.04 14.46
CA ALA A 346 50.97 -13.43 14.35
C ALA A 346 50.21 -12.47 13.43
N ASN A 347 49.46 -13.05 12.49
CA ASN A 347 48.48 -12.32 11.70
C ASN A 347 47.16 -12.28 12.48
N ILE A 348 46.65 -11.08 12.72
CA ILE A 348 45.45 -10.86 13.53
C ILE A 348 44.33 -10.37 12.62
N SER A 349 43.20 -11.07 12.65
CA SER A 349 41.99 -10.65 11.92
C SER A 349 40.77 -10.69 12.82
N VAL A 350 39.85 -9.74 12.58
CA VAL A 350 38.56 -9.69 13.29
C VAL A 350 37.58 -10.57 12.53
N LYS A 351 36.89 -11.47 13.25
CA LYS A 351 35.78 -12.24 12.71
C LYS A 351 34.48 -11.68 13.27
N GLU A 352 33.66 -11.09 12.41
CA GLU A 352 32.32 -10.68 12.82
C GLU A 352 31.48 -11.92 13.20
N PRO A 353 30.76 -11.88 14.34
CA PRO A 353 29.81 -12.94 14.67
C PRO A 353 28.69 -12.96 13.62
N ILE A 354 28.46 -14.14 13.02
CA ILE A 354 27.42 -14.40 12.03
C ILE A 354 26.05 -14.42 12.70
#